data_AF-A0A8I2YWI7-F1
#
_entry.id   AF-A0A8I2YWI7-F1
#
_cell.length_a   1.000
_cell.length_b   1.000
_cell.length_c   1.000
_cell.angle_alpha   90.00
_cell.angle_beta   90.00
_cell.angle_gamma   90.00
#
_symmetry.space_group_name_H-M   'P 1'
#
loop_
_entity.id
_entity.type
_entity.pdbx_description
1 polymer ?
#
loop_
_entity_poly.entity_id
_entity_poly.type
_entity_poly.pdbx_seq_one_letter_code
_entity_poly.pdbx_strand_id
1 'polypeptide(L)'
;MGKGSKKQGSSSRTRTRHSRISHRERGRYDEHPDVNLKPDSLVEDGDDRIDDQPVPGPTKIDVPVAMWDFDHCDPRRCSGKKLARLGLIKELKVGLRFRGIVVSPNATRVVSPADRDIIAKDGLAVVECSWARLEDVPFSKIASPHERLLPYLLATNPTNYGRPWRLNCVEALAAAFYITGFDQYAETLLSGFGWGELVLEGQWASAVACRITPLDLICVSSLRVYLDKYKTCESAKEIAAMQDAILAEIENSYEESRKYKEFASRSTEDLLVPNPNHATDVPDDASESGDEGDEE
;
A
#
# COMPACT_ATOMS: atom_id res chain seq x y z
N MET A 1 -59.97 -17.98 13.20
CA MET A 1 -60.72 -18.24 11.94
C MET A 1 -59.91 -17.63 10.81
N GLY A 2 -59.57 -18.26 9.68
CA GLY A 2 -59.60 -19.66 9.27
C GLY A 2 -58.78 -19.88 7.97
N LYS A 3 -58.21 -21.09 7.80
CA LYS A 3 -58.02 -21.95 6.59
C LYS A 3 -57.91 -21.29 5.17
N GLY A 4 -57.07 -21.78 4.24
CA GLY A 4 -56.24 -23.00 4.14
C GLY A 4 -55.18 -22.90 3.01
N SER A 5 -54.18 -23.81 2.90
CA SER A 5 -54.16 -25.06 2.08
C SER A 5 -54.31 -24.85 0.55
N LYS A 6 -53.63 -25.54 -0.40
CA LYS A 6 -52.70 -26.71 -0.44
C LYS A 6 -52.18 -26.84 -1.91
N LYS A 7 -50.92 -27.20 -2.25
CA LYS A 7 -50.37 -28.54 -2.66
C LYS A 7 -49.11 -28.24 -3.53
N GLN A 8 -47.92 -28.82 -3.32
CA GLN A 8 -47.42 -30.15 -3.74
C GLN A 8 -47.43 -30.46 -5.25
N GLY A 9 -46.24 -30.82 -5.78
CA GLY A 9 -46.02 -31.40 -7.11
C GLY A 9 -44.55 -31.77 -7.34
N SER A 10 -44.19 -33.04 -7.11
CA SER A 10 -42.83 -33.58 -7.30
C SER A 10 -42.67 -34.30 -8.65
N SER A 11 -41.50 -34.23 -9.29
CA SER A 11 -41.06 -35.26 -10.23
C SER A 11 -39.52 -35.30 -10.34
N SER A 12 -38.96 -36.43 -10.75
CA SER A 12 -37.53 -36.72 -10.76
C SER A 12 -37.14 -37.59 -11.96
N ARG A 13 -35.82 -37.71 -12.22
CA ARG A 13 -35.17 -38.51 -13.29
C ARG A 13 -35.33 -37.89 -14.70
N THR A 14 -34.47 -38.16 -15.70
CA THR A 14 -33.46 -39.23 -15.83
C THR A 14 -32.24 -38.78 -16.65
N ARG A 15 -31.07 -39.40 -16.43
CA ARG A 15 -29.90 -39.40 -17.33
C ARG A 15 -30.22 -40.15 -18.63
N THR A 16 -29.72 -39.67 -19.77
CA THR A 16 -29.45 -40.54 -20.94
C THR A 16 -28.22 -40.07 -21.71
N ARG A 17 -27.25 -40.96 -21.94
CA ARG A 17 -26.14 -40.77 -22.88
C ARG A 17 -26.62 -41.14 -24.28
N HIS A 18 -26.17 -40.42 -25.31
CA HIS A 18 -25.99 -41.00 -26.64
C HIS A 18 -24.64 -40.56 -27.23
N SER A 19 -23.90 -41.56 -27.71
CA SER A 19 -22.78 -41.41 -28.65
C SER A 19 -23.34 -41.71 -30.07
N ARG A 20 -22.74 -41.34 -31.19
CA ARG A 20 -21.40 -41.70 -31.71
C ARG A 20 -21.29 -41.12 -33.16
N ILE A 21 -20.07 -40.78 -33.64
CA ILE A 21 -19.56 -41.08 -35.04
C ILE A 21 -20.25 -40.32 -36.23
N SER A 22 -19.59 -39.78 -37.28
CA SER A 22 -18.18 -39.82 -37.73
C SER A 22 -17.87 -38.96 -38.98
N HIS A 23 -16.56 -38.85 -39.30
CA HIS A 23 -15.94 -38.55 -40.62
C HIS A 23 -16.03 -37.07 -41.08
N ARG A 24 -15.01 -36.51 -41.79
CA ARG A 24 -14.15 -37.16 -42.81
C ARG A 24 -12.83 -36.40 -43.11
N GLU A 25 -11.67 -37.10 -43.07
CA GLU A 25 -10.42 -36.93 -43.88
C GLU A 25 -9.66 -35.57 -43.89
N ARG A 26 -8.34 -35.38 -44.17
CA ARG A 26 -7.02 -36.09 -44.30
C ARG A 26 -5.96 -34.93 -44.33
N GLY A 27 -4.63 -35.04 -44.16
CA GLY A 27 -3.66 -36.11 -43.89
C GLY A 27 -2.23 -35.69 -44.40
N ARG A 28 -1.15 -36.43 -44.04
CA ARG A 28 0.28 -36.30 -44.47
C ARG A 28 1.12 -35.16 -43.83
N TYR A 29 2.40 -35.34 -43.45
CA TYR A 29 3.43 -36.35 -43.83
C TYR A 29 4.20 -37.01 -42.65
N ASP A 30 4.49 -38.31 -42.83
CA ASP A 30 5.67 -39.17 -42.52
C ASP A 30 6.83 -38.60 -41.65
N GLU A 31 7.68 -39.32 -40.89
CA GLU A 31 7.83 -40.65 -40.23
C GLU A 31 9.36 -40.94 -40.06
N HIS A 32 9.84 -41.05 -38.81
CA HIS A 32 10.97 -41.92 -38.37
C HIS A 32 12.45 -41.64 -38.80
N PRO A 33 13.49 -42.16 -38.07
CA PRO A 33 13.49 -43.31 -37.15
C PRO A 33 14.05 -43.11 -35.72
N ASP A 34 13.96 -44.21 -34.97
CA ASP A 34 14.18 -44.38 -33.53
C ASP A 34 15.55 -45.06 -33.24
N VAL A 35 16.31 -44.56 -32.26
CA VAL A 35 17.41 -45.30 -31.60
C VAL A 35 17.54 -44.93 -30.11
N ASN A 36 16.78 -45.66 -29.28
CA ASN A 36 17.33 -46.47 -28.18
C ASN A 36 18.20 -45.77 -27.09
N LEU A 37 17.63 -45.57 -25.89
CA LEU A 37 18.13 -46.10 -24.60
C LEU A 37 17.27 -45.63 -23.40
N LYS A 38 16.95 -46.57 -22.50
CA LYS A 38 16.34 -46.41 -21.17
C LYS A 38 16.98 -47.46 -20.24
N PRO A 39 16.85 -47.39 -18.91
CA PRO A 39 16.51 -46.26 -18.03
C PRO A 39 17.63 -46.04 -16.96
N ASP A 40 17.49 -45.07 -16.04
CA ASP A 40 17.19 -45.35 -14.60
C ASP A 40 17.19 -44.07 -13.73
N SER A 41 16.60 -44.19 -12.53
CA SER A 41 16.82 -43.37 -11.31
C SER A 41 16.88 -41.83 -11.41
N LEU A 42 15.77 -41.17 -11.07
CA LEU A 42 15.63 -40.23 -9.91
C LEU A 42 14.34 -39.43 -10.05
N VAL A 43 13.25 -40.00 -9.52
CA VAL A 43 12.21 -39.16 -8.91
C VAL A 43 12.75 -38.76 -7.54
N GLU A 44 13.24 -37.52 -7.42
CA GLU A 44 13.42 -36.94 -6.10
C GLU A 44 12.08 -36.37 -5.65
N ASP A 45 11.52 -37.04 -4.65
CA ASP A 45 10.33 -36.63 -3.95
C ASP A 45 10.66 -35.36 -3.16
N GLY A 46 10.48 -34.20 -3.81
CA GLY A 46 10.62 -32.87 -3.22
C GLY A 46 9.58 -32.65 -2.12
N ASP A 47 9.83 -33.23 -0.95
CA ASP A 47 9.13 -32.99 0.30
C ASP A 47 9.46 -31.55 0.74
N ASP A 48 8.76 -30.57 0.16
CA ASP A 48 8.76 -29.15 0.54
C ASP A 48 8.14 -28.98 1.95
N ARG A 49 8.78 -29.62 2.94
CA ARG A 49 8.74 -29.18 4.32
C ARG A 49 9.45 -27.86 4.34
N ILE A 50 8.64 -26.80 4.26
CA ILE A 50 8.99 -25.53 4.88
C ILE A 50 9.34 -25.89 6.33
N ASP A 51 10.63 -25.90 6.61
CA ASP A 51 11.18 -26.08 7.94
C ASP A 51 10.66 -24.91 8.76
N ASP A 52 9.62 -25.16 9.55
CA ASP A 52 8.94 -24.20 10.42
C ASP A 52 9.84 -23.93 11.63
N GLN A 53 11.06 -23.45 11.34
CA GLN A 53 12.02 -22.92 12.28
C GLN A 53 11.28 -21.88 13.12
N PRO A 54 11.35 -21.95 14.47
CA PRO A 54 10.61 -21.04 15.32
C PRO A 54 11.02 -19.60 15.03
N VAL A 55 10.20 -18.90 14.23
CA VAL A 55 10.31 -17.45 14.05
C VAL A 55 10.29 -16.87 15.46
N PRO A 56 11.27 -16.02 15.85
CA PRO A 56 11.34 -15.49 17.21
C PRO A 56 9.98 -14.94 17.62
N GLY A 57 9.43 -15.48 18.71
CA GLY A 57 8.05 -15.23 19.10
C GLY A 57 7.74 -13.73 19.18
N PRO A 58 6.51 -13.30 18.87
CA PRO A 58 6.18 -11.90 18.64
C PRO A 58 6.71 -11.02 19.78
N THR A 59 7.58 -10.07 19.43
CA THR A 59 8.06 -9.02 20.33
C THR A 59 6.84 -8.32 20.92
N LYS A 60 6.57 -8.59 22.20
CA LYS A 60 5.29 -8.25 22.80
C LYS A 60 5.20 -6.74 23.02
N ILE A 61 4.12 -6.13 22.53
CA ILE A 61 3.79 -4.75 22.89
C ILE A 61 3.19 -4.78 24.30
N ASP A 62 3.95 -4.31 25.28
CA ASP A 62 3.57 -4.34 26.70
C ASP A 62 2.66 -3.18 27.14
N VAL A 63 2.31 -2.29 26.20
CA VAL A 63 1.34 -1.19 26.43
C VAL A 63 0.00 -1.49 25.74
N PRO A 64 -1.13 -0.98 26.25
CA PRO A 64 -2.42 -1.12 25.57
C PRO A 64 -2.41 -0.43 24.20
N VAL A 65 -2.63 -1.20 23.12
CA VAL A 65 -2.89 -0.63 21.79
C VAL A 65 -4.36 -0.83 21.44
N ALA A 66 -5.04 0.22 20.99
CA ALA A 66 -6.48 0.16 20.73
C ALA A 66 -6.93 0.93 19.48
N MET A 67 -8.10 0.62 18.94
CA MET A 67 -8.72 1.41 17.88
C MET A 67 -10.23 1.49 18.01
N TRP A 68 -10.83 2.59 17.57
CA TRP A 68 -12.24 2.61 17.21
C TRP A 68 -12.38 2.28 15.73
N ASP A 69 -13.28 1.34 15.43
CA ASP A 69 -13.58 0.89 14.07
C ASP A 69 -14.98 1.39 13.69
N PHE A 70 -15.10 1.95 12.48
CA PHE A 70 -16.34 2.48 11.95
C PHE A 70 -16.86 1.71 10.73
N ASP A 71 -16.23 0.56 10.37
CA ASP A 71 -16.59 -0.24 9.19
C ASP A 71 -16.53 0.56 7.86
N HIS A 72 -15.73 1.63 7.80
CA HIS A 72 -15.62 2.49 6.61
C HIS A 72 -14.69 1.91 5.53
N CYS A 73 -13.90 0.89 5.84
CA CYS A 73 -12.92 0.26 4.95
C CYS A 73 -13.22 -1.23 4.70
N ASP A 74 -12.80 -1.75 3.53
CA ASP A 74 -12.82 -3.19 3.24
C ASP A 74 -12.01 -3.96 4.32
N PRO A 75 -12.63 -4.88 5.08
CA PRO A 75 -11.93 -5.65 6.11
C PRO A 75 -10.68 -6.40 5.63
N ARG A 76 -10.59 -6.76 4.35
CA ARG A 76 -9.42 -7.46 3.80
C ARG A 76 -8.22 -6.54 3.56
N ARG A 77 -8.46 -5.23 3.36
CA ARG A 77 -7.44 -4.22 3.05
C ARG A 77 -7.12 -3.29 4.22
N CYS A 78 -8.05 -3.15 5.17
CA CYS A 78 -7.89 -2.35 6.37
C CYS A 78 -6.69 -2.83 7.23
N SER A 79 -5.74 -1.93 7.50
CA SER A 79 -4.57 -2.22 8.35
C SER A 79 -4.93 -2.38 9.83
N GLY A 80 -5.89 -1.59 10.34
CA GLY A 80 -6.42 -1.72 11.71
C GLY A 80 -7.01 -3.12 11.95
N LYS A 81 -7.94 -3.56 11.10
CA LYS A 81 -8.52 -4.92 11.17
C LYS A 81 -7.50 -6.03 10.95
N LYS A 82 -6.40 -5.77 10.23
CA LYS A 82 -5.29 -6.72 10.14
C LYS A 82 -4.52 -6.83 11.45
N LEU A 83 -4.20 -5.71 12.10
CA LEU A 83 -3.60 -5.71 13.45
C LEU A 83 -4.50 -6.43 14.47
N ALA A 84 -5.83 -6.29 14.35
CA ALA A 84 -6.78 -6.94 15.26
C ALA A 84 -6.75 -8.47 15.11
N ARG A 85 -6.65 -8.98 13.87
CA ARG A 85 -6.45 -10.42 13.59
C ARG A 85 -5.12 -10.95 14.11
N LEU A 86 -4.08 -10.12 14.12
CA LEU A 86 -2.76 -10.45 14.68
C LEU A 86 -2.73 -10.36 16.23
N GLY A 87 -3.82 -9.91 16.88
CA GLY A 87 -3.88 -9.72 18.33
C GLY A 87 -3.06 -8.53 18.84
N LEU A 88 -2.56 -7.67 17.96
CA LEU A 88 -1.69 -6.54 18.28
C LEU A 88 -2.46 -5.26 18.66
N ILE A 89 -3.77 -5.21 18.38
CA ILE A 89 -4.64 -4.07 18.71
C ILE A 89 -6.02 -4.54 19.20
N LYS A 90 -6.62 -3.79 20.12
CA LYS A 90 -7.95 -4.05 20.65
C LYS A 90 -9.00 -3.10 20.06
N GLU A 91 -10.07 -3.66 19.52
CA GLU A 91 -11.24 -2.89 19.09
C GLU A 91 -12.01 -2.31 20.29
N LEU A 92 -12.34 -1.02 20.21
CA LEU A 92 -13.12 -0.26 21.19
C LEU A 92 -14.49 0.09 20.62
N LYS A 93 -15.51 -0.10 21.45
CA LYS A 93 -16.87 0.38 21.14
C LYS A 93 -16.93 1.90 21.26
N VAL A 94 -17.67 2.54 20.35
CA VAL A 94 -17.96 3.99 20.40
C VAL A 94 -18.55 4.37 21.76
N GLY A 95 -18.06 5.46 22.36
CA GLY A 95 -18.42 5.89 23.71
C GLY A 95 -17.57 5.31 24.84
N LEU A 96 -16.72 4.29 24.59
CA LEU A 96 -15.64 3.94 25.52
C LEU A 96 -14.53 4.98 25.43
N ARG A 97 -14.07 5.47 26.60
CA ARG A 97 -12.94 6.40 26.73
C ARG A 97 -11.62 5.65 26.79
N PHE A 98 -10.68 6.01 25.92
CA PHE A 98 -9.28 5.62 26.07
C PHE A 98 -8.57 6.62 26.98
N ARG A 99 -7.65 6.15 27.83
CA ARG A 99 -6.91 7.00 28.78
C ARG A 99 -5.60 7.51 28.20
N GLY A 100 -4.93 6.67 27.40
CA GLY A 100 -3.70 7.00 26.72
C GLY A 100 -3.91 7.91 25.52
N ILE A 101 -2.90 7.95 24.67
CA ILE A 101 -2.87 8.86 23.53
C ILE A 101 -3.77 8.36 22.41
N VAL A 102 -4.51 9.28 21.79
CA VAL A 102 -5.29 8.98 20.58
C VAL A 102 -4.70 9.77 19.41
N VAL A 103 -4.16 9.06 18.43
CA VAL A 103 -3.80 9.65 17.14
C VAL A 103 -5.09 9.98 16.38
N SER A 104 -5.35 11.27 16.18
CA SER A 104 -6.59 11.80 15.61
C SER A 104 -6.28 12.94 14.63
N PRO A 105 -6.94 12.98 13.45
CA PRO A 105 -6.77 14.07 12.48
C PRO A 105 -7.29 15.41 12.99
N ASN A 106 -8.17 15.42 14.01
CA ASN A 106 -8.75 16.62 14.59
C ASN A 106 -7.98 17.16 15.81
N ALA A 107 -6.87 16.51 16.19
CA ALA A 107 -6.06 16.92 17.32
C ALA A 107 -5.26 18.21 17.02
N THR A 108 -5.11 19.07 18.02
CA THR A 108 -4.40 20.35 17.90
C THR A 108 -2.93 20.30 18.32
N ARG A 109 -2.52 19.28 19.09
CA ARG A 109 -1.16 19.11 19.59
C ARG A 109 -0.48 17.95 18.85
N VAL A 110 0.74 18.16 18.34
CA VAL A 110 1.53 17.12 17.66
C VAL A 110 2.10 16.12 18.69
N VAL A 111 2.24 14.84 18.31
CA VAL A 111 2.98 13.81 19.08
C VAL A 111 4.43 14.27 19.30
N SER A 112 4.98 14.03 20.48
CA SER A 112 6.35 14.43 20.86
C SER A 112 7.00 13.46 21.85
N PRO A 113 8.34 13.36 21.97
CA PRO A 113 8.99 12.55 23.00
C PRO A 113 8.48 12.78 24.44
N ALA A 114 8.06 14.00 24.80
CA ALA A 114 7.38 14.30 26.06
C ALA A 114 6.05 13.53 26.30
N ASP A 115 5.51 12.84 25.30
CA ASP A 115 4.32 12.00 25.39
C ASP A 115 4.61 10.54 25.82
N ARG A 116 5.90 10.16 25.91
CA ARG A 116 6.39 8.81 26.22
C ARG A 116 5.80 8.21 27.50
N ASP A 117 5.72 8.98 28.58
CA ASP A 117 5.22 8.50 29.88
C ASP A 117 3.72 8.19 29.87
N ILE A 118 2.94 8.91 29.04
CA ILE A 118 1.51 8.66 28.86
C ILE A 118 1.31 7.34 28.10
N ILE A 119 2.12 7.10 27.06
CA ILE A 119 2.08 5.86 26.28
C ILE A 119 2.53 4.67 27.12
N ALA A 120 3.61 4.79 27.90
CA ALA A 120 4.11 3.75 28.80
C ALA A 120 3.05 3.26 29.81
N LYS A 121 2.20 4.18 30.28
CA LYS A 121 1.24 3.93 31.35
C LYS A 121 -0.15 3.56 30.87
N ASP A 122 -0.70 4.33 29.93
CA ASP A 122 -2.10 4.27 29.53
C ASP A 122 -2.28 3.89 28.03
N GLY A 123 -1.18 3.74 27.28
CA GLY A 123 -1.15 3.17 25.93
C GLY A 123 -1.37 4.16 24.78
N LEU A 124 -1.59 3.60 23.59
CA LEU A 124 -1.78 4.32 22.33
C LEU A 124 -3.01 3.80 21.58
N ALA A 125 -3.77 4.69 20.94
CA ALA A 125 -4.91 4.34 20.14
C ALA A 125 -5.04 5.18 18.86
N VAL A 126 -5.83 4.68 17.90
CA VAL A 126 -6.09 5.32 16.61
C VAL A 126 -7.57 5.24 16.24
N VAL A 127 -8.02 6.14 15.36
CA VAL A 127 -9.36 6.09 14.76
C VAL A 127 -9.25 5.42 13.38
N GLU A 128 -9.81 4.22 13.22
CA GLU A 128 -9.95 3.59 11.91
C GLU A 128 -11.13 4.24 11.18
N CYS A 129 -10.83 4.86 10.04
CA CYS A 129 -11.84 5.33 9.11
C CYS A 129 -11.23 5.47 7.71
N SER A 130 -12.07 5.44 6.68
CA SER A 130 -11.63 5.80 5.33
C SER A 130 -11.45 7.31 5.23
N TRP A 131 -10.37 7.78 4.59
CA TRP A 131 -10.13 9.20 4.33
C TRP A 131 -11.28 9.93 3.59
N ALA A 132 -12.11 9.19 2.84
CA ALA A 132 -13.27 9.73 2.13
C ALA A 132 -14.53 9.92 3.02
N ARG A 133 -14.51 9.39 4.25
CA ARG A 133 -15.65 9.41 5.19
C ARG A 133 -15.20 9.88 6.58
N LEU A 134 -14.32 10.87 6.61
CA LEU A 134 -13.83 11.49 7.85
C LEU A 134 -14.95 12.25 8.57
N GLU A 135 -15.82 12.92 7.80
CA GLU A 135 -16.93 13.75 8.29
C GLU A 135 -18.04 12.91 8.97
N ASP A 136 -18.18 11.64 8.57
CA ASP A 136 -19.11 10.68 9.18
C ASP A 136 -18.69 10.23 10.58
N VAL A 137 -17.43 10.46 10.98
CA VAL A 137 -16.87 9.97 12.25
C VAL A 137 -17.37 10.84 13.41
N PRO A 138 -18.07 10.27 14.41
CA PRO A 138 -18.59 11.02 15.54
C PRO A 138 -17.50 11.29 16.58
N PHE A 139 -16.53 12.16 16.27
CA PHE A 139 -15.39 12.50 17.13
C PHE A 139 -15.81 12.93 18.55
N SER A 140 -16.96 13.59 18.70
CA SER A 140 -17.54 13.93 20.02
C SER A 140 -17.85 12.74 20.92
N LYS A 141 -17.95 11.52 20.37
CA LYS A 141 -18.14 10.25 21.10
C LYS A 141 -16.83 9.46 21.26
N ILE A 142 -15.73 9.93 20.69
CA ILE A 142 -14.37 9.34 20.75
C ILE A 142 -13.54 10.18 21.71
N ALA A 143 -13.99 10.31 22.95
CA ALA A 143 -13.37 11.26 23.88
C ALA A 143 -12.12 10.67 24.54
N SER A 144 -10.94 11.23 24.26
CA SER A 144 -9.69 11.02 25.03
C SER A 144 -9.25 12.31 25.76
N PRO A 145 -8.46 12.26 26.85
CA PRO A 145 -7.80 13.46 27.39
C PRO A 145 -6.55 13.87 26.59
N HIS A 146 -6.03 12.99 25.74
CA HIS A 146 -4.70 13.10 25.14
C HIS A 146 -4.74 12.82 23.63
N GLU A 147 -5.54 13.58 22.91
CA GLU A 147 -5.53 13.57 21.44
C GLU A 147 -4.23 14.18 20.90
N ARG A 148 -3.66 13.56 19.86
CA ARG A 148 -2.44 14.02 19.19
C ARG A 148 -2.54 13.90 17.67
N LEU A 149 -1.92 14.85 16.98
CA LEU A 149 -1.73 14.85 15.53
C LEU A 149 -0.34 14.28 15.22
N LEU A 150 -0.17 13.63 14.07
CA LEU A 150 1.17 13.28 13.58
C LEU A 150 1.80 14.43 12.81
N PRO A 151 3.14 14.62 12.89
CA PRO A 151 3.83 15.61 12.08
C PRO A 151 3.81 15.23 10.60
N TYR A 152 4.38 16.08 9.75
CA TYR A 152 4.60 15.79 8.33
C TYR A 152 5.40 14.50 8.16
N LEU A 153 4.77 13.51 7.54
CA LEU A 153 5.32 12.22 7.20
C LEU A 153 4.71 11.79 5.85
N LEU A 154 5.51 11.10 5.04
CA LEU A 154 5.09 10.51 3.77
C LEU A 154 4.53 9.10 4.03
N ALA A 155 3.41 8.75 3.39
CA ALA A 155 2.86 7.42 3.50
C ALA A 155 3.66 6.43 2.63
N THR A 156 4.03 5.28 3.22
CA THR A 156 4.75 4.17 2.57
C THR A 156 3.80 3.06 2.09
N ASN A 157 2.53 3.11 2.49
CA ASN A 157 1.54 2.10 2.14
C ASN A 157 1.19 2.11 0.64
N PRO A 158 0.92 0.94 0.02
CA PRO A 158 0.63 0.85 -1.42
C PRO A 158 -0.58 1.64 -1.93
N THR A 159 -1.45 2.14 -1.06
CA THR A 159 -2.68 2.88 -1.45
C THR A 159 -2.47 4.40 -1.53
N ASN A 160 -1.67 4.96 -0.62
CA ASN A 160 -1.40 6.41 -0.56
C ASN A 160 0.09 6.73 -0.73
N TYR A 161 0.85 5.80 -1.29
CA TYR A 161 2.30 5.87 -1.42
C TYR A 161 2.80 7.25 -1.88
N GLY A 162 3.76 7.81 -1.15
CA GLY A 162 4.36 9.13 -1.40
C GLY A 162 3.45 10.33 -1.09
N ARG A 163 2.22 10.13 -0.61
CA ARG A 163 1.31 11.24 -0.25
C ARG A 163 1.56 11.70 1.20
N PRO A 164 1.76 13.00 1.44
CA PRO A 164 1.97 13.53 2.79
C PRO A 164 0.67 13.47 3.62
N TRP A 165 0.80 13.21 4.92
CA TRP A 165 -0.30 13.09 5.89
C TRP A 165 -1.38 12.04 5.56
N ARG A 166 -1.13 11.11 4.62
CA ARG A 166 -2.09 10.06 4.19
C ARG A 166 -1.73 8.65 4.67
N LEU A 167 -1.03 8.60 5.79
CA LEU A 167 -0.69 7.40 6.55
C LEU A 167 -1.94 6.54 6.81
N ASN A 168 -1.76 5.23 6.89
CA ASN A 168 -2.79 4.31 7.36
C ASN A 168 -2.65 4.05 8.88
N CYS A 169 -3.59 3.30 9.48
CA CYS A 169 -3.62 3.06 10.93
C CYS A 169 -2.36 2.40 11.51
N VAL A 170 -1.70 1.47 10.80
CA VAL A 170 -0.45 0.85 11.31
C VAL A 170 0.72 1.83 11.23
N GLU A 171 0.84 2.59 10.14
CA GLU A 171 1.88 3.62 9.99
C GLU A 171 1.71 4.72 11.04
N ALA A 172 0.46 5.10 11.33
CA ALA A 172 0.15 6.12 12.32
C ALA A 172 0.53 5.69 13.74
N LEU A 173 0.25 4.44 14.11
CA LEU A 173 0.66 3.87 15.40
C LEU A 173 2.18 3.70 15.48
N ALA A 174 2.80 3.15 14.44
CA ALA A 174 4.25 2.94 14.38
C ALA A 174 5.03 4.26 14.45
N ALA A 175 4.61 5.30 13.71
CA ALA A 175 5.21 6.63 13.77
C ALA A 175 5.11 7.25 15.17
N ALA A 176 3.94 7.14 15.83
CA ALA A 176 3.77 7.65 17.19
C ALA A 176 4.65 6.91 18.21
N PHE A 177 4.78 5.57 18.09
CA PHE A 177 5.71 4.79 18.91
C PHE A 177 7.18 5.16 18.67
N TYR A 178 7.58 5.30 17.40
CA TYR A 178 8.95 5.64 17.04
C TYR A 178 9.35 7.05 17.53
N ILE A 179 8.49 8.05 17.29
CA ILE A 179 8.68 9.41 17.80
C ILE A 179 8.82 9.40 19.33
N THR A 180 8.10 8.54 20.04
CA THR A 180 8.18 8.45 21.51
C THR A 180 9.24 7.48 22.06
N GLY A 181 10.10 6.95 21.19
CA GLY A 181 11.24 6.09 21.56
C GLY A 181 10.89 4.65 21.90
N PHE A 182 9.75 4.15 21.41
CA PHE A 182 9.35 2.73 21.48
C PHE A 182 9.58 2.02 20.14
N ASP A 183 10.81 2.10 19.63
CA ASP A 183 11.20 1.61 18.31
C ASP A 183 10.76 0.16 18.07
N GLN A 184 11.01 -0.71 19.05
CA GLN A 184 10.61 -2.13 19.01
C GLN A 184 9.10 -2.34 18.84
N TYR A 185 8.25 -1.49 19.42
CA TYR A 185 6.79 -1.61 19.24
C TYR A 185 6.35 -1.17 17.85
N ALA A 186 7.04 -0.19 17.25
CA ALA A 186 6.84 0.19 15.86
C ALA A 186 7.25 -0.96 14.92
N GLU A 187 8.39 -1.61 15.18
CA GLU A 187 8.85 -2.81 14.45
C GLU A 187 7.85 -3.96 14.56
N THR A 188 7.34 -4.28 15.76
CA THR A 188 6.30 -5.32 15.94
C THR A 188 5.05 -5.05 15.10
N LEU A 189 4.57 -3.80 15.11
CA LEU A 189 3.37 -3.43 14.35
C LEU A 189 3.58 -3.59 12.83
N LEU A 190 4.76 -3.24 12.35
CA LEU A 190 5.09 -3.21 10.93
C LEU A 190 5.52 -4.57 10.37
N SER A 191 6.08 -5.47 11.18
CA SER A 191 6.47 -6.84 10.77
C SER A 191 5.31 -7.66 10.22
N GLY A 192 4.09 -7.38 10.67
CA GLY A 192 2.87 -7.97 10.10
C GLY A 192 2.62 -7.60 8.62
N PHE A 193 3.38 -6.68 8.03
CA PHE A 193 3.19 -6.12 6.68
C PHE A 193 4.49 -6.22 5.88
N GLY A 194 4.51 -6.99 4.79
CA GLY A 194 5.70 -7.16 3.92
C GLY A 194 6.15 -5.91 3.12
N TRP A 195 5.64 -4.73 3.49
CA TRP A 195 6.15 -3.41 3.09
C TRP A 195 6.48 -2.53 4.31
N GLY A 196 5.93 -2.83 5.49
CA GLY A 196 6.17 -2.07 6.72
C GLY A 196 7.55 -2.33 7.29
N GLU A 197 8.05 -3.55 7.08
CA GLU A 197 9.43 -3.96 7.33
C GLU A 197 10.44 -2.89 6.85
N LEU A 198 10.24 -2.33 5.65
CA LEU A 198 11.10 -1.31 5.03
C LEU A 198 11.38 -0.08 5.92
N VAL A 199 10.45 0.30 6.80
CA VAL A 199 10.47 1.58 7.51
C VAL A 199 11.56 1.64 8.59
N LEU A 200 12.02 0.49 9.12
CA LEU A 200 12.89 0.40 10.31
C LEU A 200 14.12 -0.51 10.06
N GLU A 201 15.21 -0.26 10.78
CA GLU A 201 16.59 -0.58 10.34
C GLU A 201 17.02 -2.06 10.43
N GLY A 202 17.98 -2.46 9.58
CA GLY A 202 19.21 -3.03 10.13
C GLY A 202 19.79 -4.31 9.53
N GLN A 203 18.97 -5.31 9.17
CA GLN A 203 19.54 -6.64 8.89
C GLN A 203 18.74 -7.62 8.02
N TRP A 204 17.81 -7.15 7.19
CA TRP A 204 16.93 -8.06 6.44
C TRP A 204 16.64 -7.59 4.99
N ALA A 205 17.41 -6.63 4.46
CA ALA A 205 17.34 -6.14 3.07
C ALA A 205 17.45 -7.26 2.00
N SER A 206 17.85 -8.47 2.37
CA SER A 206 17.88 -9.66 1.51
C SER A 206 16.48 -10.25 1.21
N ALA A 207 15.46 -9.99 2.04
CA ALA A 207 14.15 -10.67 1.92
C ALA A 207 13.14 -9.96 1.01
N VAL A 208 13.16 -8.62 0.94
CA VAL A 208 12.16 -7.82 0.19
C VAL A 208 12.73 -7.20 -1.10
N ALA A 209 14.02 -7.34 -1.37
CA ALA A 209 14.71 -6.84 -2.57
C ALA A 209 14.02 -7.17 -3.91
N CYS A 210 13.28 -8.28 -4.00
CA CYS A 210 12.56 -8.69 -5.21
C CYS A 210 11.29 -7.88 -5.54
N ARG A 211 10.86 -6.90 -4.73
CA ARG A 211 9.63 -6.10 -4.97
C ARG A 211 9.75 -4.60 -4.65
N ILE A 212 10.96 -4.05 -4.58
CA ILE A 212 11.20 -2.64 -4.26
C ILE A 212 11.50 -1.88 -5.56
N THR A 213 10.71 -0.86 -5.89
CA THR A 213 11.07 0.09 -6.96
C THR A 213 12.10 1.11 -6.45
N PRO A 214 12.86 1.78 -7.35
CA PRO A 214 13.77 2.85 -6.92
C PRO A 214 13.08 3.98 -6.14
N LEU A 215 11.79 4.25 -6.41
CA LEU A 215 11.01 5.19 -5.61
C LEU A 215 10.77 4.67 -4.19
N ASP A 216 10.37 3.40 -4.03
CA ASP A 216 10.06 2.79 -2.72
C ASP A 216 11.21 3.02 -1.73
N LEU A 217 12.46 2.84 -2.16
CA LEU A 217 13.65 3.08 -1.37
C LEU A 217 13.83 4.57 -0.96
N ILE A 218 13.47 5.51 -1.84
CA ILE A 218 13.56 6.97 -1.60
C ILE A 218 12.48 7.44 -0.62
N CYS A 219 11.24 7.00 -0.75
CA CYS A 219 10.17 7.40 0.19
C CYS A 219 10.40 6.83 1.59
N VAL A 220 10.88 5.58 1.67
CA VAL A 220 11.21 4.90 2.94
C VAL A 220 12.37 5.61 3.65
N SER A 221 13.48 5.88 2.93
CA SER A 221 14.62 6.60 3.50
C SER A 221 14.24 8.02 3.92
N SER A 222 13.42 8.73 3.14
CA SER A 222 12.91 10.06 3.50
C SER A 222 12.04 10.02 4.75
N LEU A 223 11.09 9.07 4.86
CA LEU A 223 10.25 8.89 6.05
C LEU A 223 11.11 8.68 7.30
N ARG A 224 12.12 7.81 7.20
CA ARG A 224 13.05 7.55 8.30
C ARG A 224 13.84 8.80 8.70
N VAL A 225 14.41 9.53 7.75
CA VAL A 225 15.15 10.78 8.04
C VAL A 225 14.28 11.79 8.79
N TYR A 226 12.99 11.90 8.45
CA TYR A 226 12.07 12.78 9.18
C TYR A 226 11.76 12.24 10.59
N LEU A 227 11.53 10.93 10.76
CA LEU A 227 11.32 10.30 12.06
C LEU A 227 12.54 10.48 12.98
N ASP A 228 13.76 10.30 12.47
CA ASP A 228 15.02 10.54 13.18
C ASP A 228 15.15 12.02 13.58
N LYS A 229 14.86 12.96 12.67
CA LYS A 229 14.80 14.41 12.99
C LYS A 229 13.81 14.69 14.14
N TYR A 230 12.58 14.17 14.10
CA TYR A 230 11.57 14.41 15.15
C TYR A 230 11.92 13.78 16.50
N LYS A 231 12.65 12.65 16.50
CA LYS A 231 13.11 11.97 17.72
C LYS A 231 14.17 12.76 18.50
N THR A 232 14.84 13.73 17.87
CA THR A 232 15.78 14.65 18.54
C THR A 232 15.12 15.83 19.26
N CYS A 233 13.84 16.09 19.02
CA CYS A 233 13.08 17.15 19.68
C CYS A 233 12.59 16.69 21.07
N GLU A 234 12.41 17.59 22.03
CA GLU A 234 11.81 17.24 23.33
C GLU A 234 10.31 17.56 23.37
N SER A 235 9.90 18.71 22.80
CA SER A 235 8.53 19.22 22.90
C SER A 235 7.74 19.22 21.58
N ALA A 236 6.41 19.21 21.69
CA ALA A 236 5.51 19.37 20.54
C ALA A 236 5.70 20.70 19.79
N LYS A 237 6.26 21.74 20.44
CA LYS A 237 6.59 23.02 19.79
C LYS A 237 7.85 22.90 18.93
N GLU A 238 8.86 22.17 19.40
CA GLU A 238 10.06 21.90 18.59
C GLU A 238 9.73 21.01 17.39
N ILE A 239 8.86 20.02 17.53
CA ILE A 239 8.42 19.20 16.39
C ILE A 239 7.66 20.03 15.35
N ALA A 240 6.83 20.99 15.77
CA ALA A 240 6.21 21.92 14.84
C ALA A 240 7.27 22.77 14.10
N ALA A 241 8.25 23.32 14.82
CA ALA A 241 9.34 24.09 14.19
C ALA A 241 10.23 23.23 13.27
N MET A 242 10.49 21.98 13.63
CA MET A 242 11.23 20.99 12.81
C MET A 242 10.44 20.63 11.56
N GLN A 243 9.12 20.46 11.68
CA GLN A 243 8.22 20.24 10.55
C GLN A 243 8.25 21.44 9.59
N ASP A 244 8.14 22.66 10.10
CA ASP A 244 8.18 23.88 9.27
C ASP A 244 9.52 24.01 8.53
N ALA A 245 10.63 23.66 9.20
CA ALA A 245 11.95 23.60 8.58
C ALA A 245 12.06 22.52 7.48
N ILE A 246 11.50 21.32 7.71
CA ILE A 246 11.43 20.24 6.70
C ILE A 246 10.59 20.68 5.49
N LEU A 247 9.44 21.35 5.72
CA LEU A 247 8.59 21.85 4.64
C LEU A 247 9.30 22.93 3.81
N ALA A 248 10.04 23.83 4.44
CA ALA A 248 10.84 24.85 3.75
C ALA A 248 12.03 24.25 2.97
N GLU A 249 12.70 23.21 3.51
CA GLU A 249 13.75 22.43 2.82
C GLU A 249 13.19 21.78 1.53
N ILE A 250 12.00 21.19 1.63
CA ILE A 250 11.27 20.58 0.51
C ILE A 250 10.88 21.64 -0.54
N GLU A 251 10.30 22.76 -0.11
CA GLU A 251 9.88 23.85 -1.01
C GLU A 251 11.07 24.46 -1.78
N ASN A 252 12.18 24.74 -1.10
CA ASN A 252 13.42 25.19 -1.75
C ASN A 252 13.93 24.20 -2.80
N SER A 253 13.94 22.89 -2.50
CA SER A 253 14.37 21.86 -3.45
C SER A 253 13.47 21.79 -4.70
N TYR A 254 12.15 21.98 -4.53
CA TYR A 254 11.22 22.11 -5.66
C TYR A 254 11.45 23.38 -6.47
N GLU A 255 11.72 24.51 -5.83
CA GLU A 255 12.06 25.77 -6.53
C GLU A 255 13.37 25.66 -7.33
N GLU A 256 14.42 25.09 -6.75
CA GLU A 256 15.71 24.87 -7.42
C GLU A 256 15.55 23.95 -8.62
N SER A 257 14.83 22.84 -8.47
CA SER A 257 14.50 21.91 -9.56
C SER A 257 13.70 22.60 -10.67
N ARG A 258 12.77 23.49 -10.31
CA ARG A 258 11.99 24.29 -11.28
C ARG A 258 12.85 25.32 -12.01
N LYS A 259 13.69 26.07 -11.30
CA LYS A 259 14.65 27.04 -11.86
C LYS A 259 15.65 26.36 -12.78
N TYR A 260 16.16 25.18 -12.40
CA TYR A 260 17.05 24.36 -13.23
C TYR A 260 16.34 23.87 -14.50
N LYS A 261 15.10 23.37 -14.39
CA LYS A 261 14.32 22.93 -15.57
C LYS A 261 14.01 24.09 -16.51
N GLU A 262 13.68 25.27 -15.97
CA GLU A 262 13.46 26.48 -16.76
C GLU A 262 14.75 26.93 -17.48
N PHE A 263 15.88 26.94 -16.77
CA PHE A 263 17.20 27.23 -17.34
C PHE A 263 17.58 26.24 -18.45
N ALA A 264 17.41 24.94 -18.21
CA ALA A 264 17.64 23.90 -19.22
C ALA A 264 16.74 24.08 -20.45
N SER A 265 15.44 24.36 -20.26
CA SER A 265 14.51 24.61 -21.37
C SER A 265 14.81 25.88 -22.17
N ARG A 266 15.58 26.82 -21.61
CA ARG A 266 16.09 28.01 -22.33
C ARG A 266 17.44 27.78 -23.02
N SER A 267 18.13 26.66 -22.75
CA SER A 267 19.40 26.30 -23.38
C SER A 267 19.28 25.18 -24.41
N THR A 268 18.24 24.36 -24.35
CA THR A 268 17.92 23.36 -25.39
C THR A 268 16.93 23.93 -26.40
N GLU A 269 17.34 24.04 -27.66
CA GLU A 269 16.43 24.33 -28.77
C GLU A 269 15.32 23.26 -28.88
N ASP A 270 14.21 23.63 -29.50
CA ASP A 270 12.92 22.93 -29.48
C ASP A 270 13.01 21.42 -29.81
N LEU A 271 12.85 20.58 -28.78
CA LEU A 271 12.82 19.11 -28.90
C LEU A 271 11.41 18.54 -29.12
N LEU A 272 10.49 19.31 -29.72
CA LEU A 272 9.23 18.78 -30.26
C LEU A 272 9.48 17.94 -31.53
N VAL A 273 10.08 16.77 -31.36
CA VAL A 273 10.16 15.75 -32.41
C VAL A 273 8.74 15.19 -32.63
N PRO A 274 8.22 15.15 -33.88
CA PRO A 274 6.89 14.60 -34.16
C PRO A 274 6.73 13.17 -33.63
N ASN A 275 5.57 12.87 -33.04
CA ASN A 275 5.26 11.53 -32.55
C ASN A 275 5.32 10.51 -33.72
N PRO A 276 6.22 9.51 -33.70
CA PRO A 276 6.37 8.56 -34.80
C PRO A 276 5.10 7.78 -35.13
N ASN A 277 4.20 7.62 -34.16
CA ASN A 277 2.93 6.90 -34.33
C ASN A 277 1.85 7.71 -35.09
N HIS A 278 2.15 8.94 -35.53
CA HIS A 278 1.22 9.78 -36.31
C HIS A 278 1.59 9.91 -37.79
N ALA A 279 2.63 9.22 -38.25
CA ALA A 279 3.14 9.27 -39.62
C ALA A 279 2.40 8.31 -40.58
N THR A 280 1.08 8.50 -40.72
CA THR A 280 0.28 7.84 -41.77
C THR A 280 -0.74 8.81 -42.35
N ASP A 281 -0.32 9.57 -43.34
CA ASP A 281 -1.19 10.05 -44.42
C ASP A 281 -0.38 9.90 -45.72
N VAL A 282 -0.69 8.84 -46.48
CA VAL A 282 -0.17 8.64 -47.83
C VAL A 282 -1.00 9.54 -48.76
N PRO A 283 -0.39 10.41 -49.58
CA PRO A 283 -1.12 11.12 -50.61
C PRO A 283 -1.38 10.15 -51.78
N ASP A 284 -2.48 9.40 -51.70
CA ASP A 284 -3.11 8.84 -52.89
C ASP A 284 -3.80 9.98 -53.65
N ASP A 285 -3.18 10.46 -54.72
CA ASP A 285 -3.85 10.50 -56.02
C ASP A 285 -2.86 10.93 -57.12
N ALA A 286 -2.57 9.98 -58.01
CA ALA A 286 -2.01 10.27 -59.31
C ALA A 286 -3.17 10.36 -60.32
N SER A 287 -3.37 11.53 -60.92
CA SER A 287 -4.19 11.66 -62.13
C SER A 287 -3.46 12.48 -63.19
N GLU A 288 -3.11 11.81 -64.29
CA GLU A 288 -2.60 12.43 -65.51
C GLU A 288 -3.69 13.28 -66.19
N SER A 289 -3.30 14.40 -66.79
CA SER A 289 -3.68 14.87 -68.15
C SER A 289 -3.58 16.39 -68.27
N GLY A 290 -3.08 16.90 -69.40
CA GLY A 290 -2.90 18.34 -69.64
C GLY A 290 -1.77 18.66 -70.60
N ASP A 291 -1.83 18.09 -71.81
CA ASP A 291 -1.02 18.51 -72.96
C ASP A 291 -1.58 19.84 -73.50
N GLU A 292 -0.71 20.83 -73.74
CA GLU A 292 -0.84 21.87 -74.77
C GLU A 292 0.45 22.74 -74.77
N GLY A 293 0.88 23.21 -75.94
CA GLY A 293 2.15 23.93 -76.11
C GLY A 293 2.08 25.16 -77.00
N ASP A 294 3.24 25.82 -77.10
CA ASP A 294 3.65 26.89 -78.04
C ASP A 294 2.93 28.27 -78.02
N GLU A 295 3.64 29.24 -78.62
CA GLU A 295 3.39 30.69 -78.77
C GLU A 295 3.69 31.55 -77.51
N GLU A 296 4.59 32.56 -77.52
CA GLU A 296 5.38 33.25 -78.58
C GLU A 296 6.90 33.27 -78.30
#